data_AF-A0A376KN25-F1
#
_entry.id   AF-A0A376KN25-F1
#
_cell.length_a   1.000
_cell.length_b   1.000
_cell.length_c   1.000
_cell.angle_alpha   90.00
_cell.angle_beta   90.00
_cell.angle_gamma   90.00
#
_symmetry.space_group_name_H-M   'P 1'
#
loop_
_entity.id
_entity.type
_entity.pdbx_description
1 polymer ?
#
loop_
_entity_poly.entity_id
_entity_poly.type
_entity_poly.pdbx_seq_one_letter_code
_entity_poly.pdbx_strand_id
1 'polypeptide(L)'
;MLEYARHKRKLRLGALKGNAFTLVLREVSNRDDVEQRLIDICVKGVPNYFGAQRFGIGGSNLQGAQRWAQNQYSGARFAINGVFGCRQPRSALFNQIVAERLKKADVNQVVDGDALQLAGRGSWFVRNHRRTGGITASR
;
A
#
# COMPACT_ATOMS: atom_id res chain seq x y z
N MET A 1 26.07 21.17 4.21
CA MET A 1 24.71 21.40 4.74
C MET A 1 23.85 21.85 3.57
N LEU A 2 22.74 21.17 3.26
CA LEU A 2 21.99 21.39 2.01
C LEU A 2 20.93 22.50 2.14
N GLU A 3 20.20 22.60 3.25
CA GLU A 3 19.33 23.74 3.58
C GLU A 3 18.85 23.65 5.05
N TYR A 4 18.45 24.76 5.67
CA TYR A 4 17.78 24.77 6.97
C TYR A 4 16.80 25.94 7.12
N ALA A 5 15.64 25.71 7.74
CA ALA A 5 14.64 26.75 8.01
C ALA A 5 13.84 26.44 9.30
N ARG A 6 13.30 27.48 9.97
CA ARG A 6 12.41 27.31 11.12
C ARG A 6 11.02 26.88 10.67
N HIS A 7 10.44 25.88 11.33
CA HIS A 7 9.08 25.42 11.07
C HIS A 7 8.27 25.35 12.36
N LYS A 8 7.00 25.79 12.33
CA LYS A 8 6.14 25.90 13.54
C LYS A 8 5.70 24.56 14.11
N ARG A 9 5.61 23.51 13.27
CA ARG A 9 5.14 22.18 13.67
C ARG A 9 6.26 21.16 13.60
N LYS A 10 6.27 20.21 14.55
CA LYS A 10 7.16 19.05 14.52
C LYS A 10 6.84 18.17 13.30
N LEU A 11 7.87 17.73 12.59
CA LEU A 11 7.73 16.74 11.52
C LEU A 11 7.31 15.38 12.13
N ARG A 12 6.16 14.85 11.72
CA ARG A 12 5.66 13.54 12.16
C ARG A 12 6.01 12.47 11.15
N LEU A 13 6.23 11.24 11.61
CA LEU A 13 6.35 10.08 10.71
C LEU A 13 5.07 9.96 9.87
N GLY A 14 5.23 9.86 8.55
CA GLY A 14 4.12 9.77 7.59
C GLY A 14 3.54 11.11 7.14
N ALA A 15 4.09 12.26 7.57
CA ALA A 15 3.65 13.58 7.12
C ALA A 15 4.23 14.00 5.75
N LEU A 16 5.05 13.15 5.12
CA LEU A 16 5.64 13.42 3.81
C LEU A 16 4.59 13.24 2.72
N LYS A 17 4.58 14.15 1.73
CA LYS A 17 3.71 14.04 0.54
C LYS A 17 4.08 12.83 -0.32
N GLY A 18 5.37 12.52 -0.41
CA GLY A 18 5.93 11.46 -1.24
C GLY A 18 7.45 11.56 -1.27
N ASN A 19 8.08 10.66 -2.04
CA ASN A 19 9.52 10.62 -2.25
C ASN A 19 9.82 10.66 -3.75
N ALA A 20 10.89 11.35 -4.14
CA ALA A 20 11.44 11.29 -5.50
C ALA A 20 12.52 10.21 -5.55
N PHE A 21 12.47 9.34 -6.56
CA PHE A 21 13.42 8.24 -6.72
C PHE A 21 14.17 8.38 -8.04
N THR A 22 15.49 8.22 -7.98
CA THR A 22 16.36 8.02 -9.14
C THR A 22 17.04 6.68 -8.96
N LEU A 23 16.71 5.71 -9.82
CA LEU A 23 17.15 4.32 -9.70
C LEU A 23 17.97 3.94 -10.94
N VAL A 24 19.05 3.18 -10.73
CA VAL A 24 19.87 2.61 -11.82
C VAL A 24 19.77 1.10 -11.73
N LEU A 25 19.12 0.48 -12.72
CA LEU A 25 19.09 -0.97 -12.86
C LEU A 25 20.41 -1.45 -13.49
N ARG A 26 21.07 -2.40 -12.85
CA ARG A 26 22.31 -3.03 -13.34
C ARG A 26 21.98 -4.43 -13.84
N GLU A 27 22.81 -4.95 -14.75
CA GLU A 27 22.69 -6.32 -15.27
C GLU A 27 21.32 -6.64 -15.89
N VAL A 28 20.83 -5.73 -16.74
CA VAL A 28 19.57 -5.93 -17.47
C VAL A 28 19.79 -6.96 -18.57
N SER A 29 19.09 -8.09 -18.48
CA SER A 29 19.18 -9.19 -19.45
C SER A 29 18.51 -8.87 -20.79
N ASN A 30 17.36 -8.20 -20.77
CA ASN A 30 16.62 -7.80 -21.96
C ASN A 30 16.18 -6.34 -21.86
N ARG A 31 16.81 -5.47 -22.64
CA ARG A 31 16.54 -4.03 -22.62
C ARG A 31 15.18 -3.69 -23.22
N ASP A 32 14.81 -4.36 -24.31
CA ASP A 32 13.57 -4.05 -25.05
C ASP A 32 12.33 -4.40 -24.22
N ASP A 33 12.38 -5.50 -23.46
CA ASP A 33 11.31 -5.87 -22.51
C ASP A 33 11.15 -4.82 -21.40
N VAL A 34 12.26 -4.30 -20.87
CA VAL A 34 12.22 -3.24 -19.85
C VAL A 34 11.65 -1.95 -20.42
N GLU A 35 12.04 -1.56 -21.63
CA GLU A 35 11.55 -0.34 -22.27
C GLU A 35 10.04 -0.41 -22.56
N GLN A 36 9.56 -1.55 -23.09
CA GLN A 36 8.12 -1.77 -23.27
C GLN A 36 7.35 -1.72 -21.95
N ARG A 37 7.88 -2.34 -20.89
CA ARG A 37 7.26 -2.27 -19.56
C ARG A 37 7.22 -0.86 -18.99
N LEU A 38 8.25 -0.04 -19.23
CA LEU A 38 8.25 1.35 -18.79
C LEU A 38 7.15 2.16 -19.49
N ILE A 39 6.96 1.95 -20.80
CA ILE A 39 5.87 2.57 -21.55
C ILE A 39 4.51 2.14 -21.00
N ASP A 40 4.34 0.83 -20.76
CA ASP A 40 3.12 0.28 -20.16
C ASP A 40 2.82 0.84 -18.77
N ILE A 41 3.85 1.01 -17.93
CA ILE A 41 3.73 1.57 -16.58
C ILE A 41 3.28 3.04 -16.64
N CYS A 42 3.74 3.82 -17.62
CA CYS A 42 3.28 5.20 -17.79
C CYS A 42 1.77 5.30 -18.08
N VAL A 43 1.20 4.31 -18.79
CA VAL A 43 -0.22 4.30 -19.17
C VAL A 43 -1.09 3.63 -18.12
N LYS A 44 -0.69 2.44 -17.64
CA LYS A 44 -1.51 1.56 -16.79
C LYS A 44 -1.15 1.66 -15.31
N GLY A 45 0.00 2.23 -14.98
CA GLY A 45 0.55 2.24 -13.63
C GLY A 45 1.07 0.87 -13.19
N VAL A 46 1.29 0.72 -11.89
CA VAL A 46 1.68 -0.54 -11.25
C VAL A 46 0.77 -0.85 -10.06
N PRO A 47 0.56 -2.13 -9.72
CA PRO A 47 -0.13 -2.50 -8.49
C PRO A 47 0.60 -1.95 -7.27
N ASN A 48 -0.14 -1.30 -6.37
CA ASN A 48 0.42 -0.65 -5.18
C ASN A 48 0.72 -1.66 -4.05
N TYR A 49 1.59 -2.64 -4.30
CA TYR A 49 1.93 -3.65 -3.31
C TYR A 49 2.79 -3.11 -2.15
N PHE A 50 2.59 -3.68 -0.97
CA PHE A 50 3.58 -3.58 0.09
C PHE A 50 4.78 -4.46 -0.24
N GLY A 51 5.96 -3.84 -0.40
CA GLY A 51 7.20 -4.56 -0.70
C GLY A 51 7.68 -5.46 0.43
N ALA A 52 8.59 -6.40 0.10
CA ALA A 52 9.11 -7.42 1.01
C ALA A 52 9.67 -6.85 2.34
N GLN A 53 10.29 -5.66 2.28
CA GLN A 53 10.81 -4.94 3.46
C GLN A 53 9.74 -4.75 4.55
N ARG A 54 8.46 -4.64 4.19
CA ARG A 54 7.35 -4.47 5.14
C ARG A 54 7.14 -5.70 6.03
N PHE A 55 7.52 -6.88 5.56
CA PHE A 55 7.32 -8.16 6.24
C PHE A 55 8.55 -8.61 7.07
N GLY A 56 9.60 -7.80 7.12
CA GLY A 56 10.84 -8.12 7.84
C GLY A 56 11.74 -9.11 7.11
N ILE A 57 12.96 -9.29 7.62
CA ILE A 57 13.94 -10.24 7.06
C ILE A 57 13.35 -11.66 7.14
N GLY A 58 13.26 -12.35 6.00
CA GLY A 58 12.70 -13.70 5.92
C GLY A 58 11.22 -13.83 6.31
N GLY A 59 10.47 -12.71 6.37
CA GLY A 59 9.06 -12.74 6.77
C GLY A 59 8.82 -12.90 8.28
N SER A 60 9.84 -12.68 9.10
CA SER A 60 9.78 -12.86 10.56
C SER A 60 8.64 -12.09 11.23
N ASN A 61 8.30 -10.90 10.72
CA ASN A 61 7.22 -10.09 11.27
C ASN A 61 5.84 -10.70 10.97
N LEU A 62 5.68 -11.35 9.83
CA LEU A 62 4.43 -12.00 9.45
C LEU A 62 4.22 -13.28 10.27
N GLN A 63 5.27 -14.09 10.45
CA GLN A 63 5.24 -15.28 11.29
C GLN A 63 4.95 -14.92 12.76
N GLY A 64 5.58 -13.86 13.27
CA GLY A 64 5.32 -13.36 14.62
C GLY A 64 3.87 -12.94 14.82
N ALA A 65 3.27 -12.26 13.82
CA ALA A 65 1.87 -11.88 13.87
C ALA A 65 0.90 -13.08 13.80
N GLN A 66 1.22 -14.11 13.01
CA GLN A 66 0.43 -15.35 12.96
C GLN A 66 0.45 -16.10 14.30
N ARG A 67 1.63 -16.25 14.92
CA ARG A 67 1.76 -16.89 16.24
C ARG A 67 1.01 -16.13 17.32
N TRP A 68 1.03 -14.79 17.27
CA TRP A 68 0.25 -13.95 18.16
C TRP A 68 -1.26 -14.12 17.96
N ALA A 69 -1.74 -14.12 16.71
CA ALA A 69 -3.16 -14.34 16.39
C ALA A 69 -3.67 -15.72 16.86
N GLN A 70 -2.80 -16.72 16.87
CA GLN A 70 -3.10 -18.07 17.38
C GLN A 70 -2.95 -18.20 18.91
N ASN A 71 -2.73 -17.09 19.62
CA ASN A 71 -2.54 -17.02 21.06
C ASN A 71 -1.36 -17.89 21.59
N GLN A 72 -0.40 -18.20 20.72
CA GLN A 72 0.80 -18.99 21.05
C GLN A 72 1.93 -18.14 21.65
N TYR A 73 1.68 -16.84 21.88
CA TYR A 73 2.64 -15.88 22.43
C TYR A 73 1.92 -14.91 23.39
N SER A 74 2.15 -15.06 24.69
CA SER A 74 1.55 -14.28 25.79
C SER A 74 2.56 -13.37 26.49
N GLY A 75 3.37 -12.64 25.71
CA GLY A 75 4.40 -11.73 26.23
C GLY A 75 4.08 -10.26 26.01
N ALA A 76 4.14 -9.44 27.08
CA ALA A 76 3.97 -7.98 27.06
C ALA A 76 4.85 -7.22 26.03
N ARG A 77 5.93 -7.87 25.55
CA ARG A 77 6.87 -7.35 24.55
C ARG A 77 6.25 -7.22 23.15
N PHE A 78 5.19 -7.97 22.84
CA PHE A 78 4.42 -7.79 21.60
C PHE A 78 3.46 -6.60 21.66
N ALA A 79 3.03 -6.17 22.85
CA ALA A 79 2.12 -5.03 23.02
C ALA A 79 2.82 -3.68 22.79
N ILE A 80 4.08 -3.53 23.23
CA ILE A 80 4.94 -2.36 22.91
C ILE A 80 5.29 -2.27 21.41
N ASN A 81 5.31 -3.43 20.72
CA ASN A 81 5.38 -3.53 19.27
C ASN A 81 3.99 -3.73 18.61
N GLY A 82 2.88 -3.50 19.33
CA GLY A 82 1.53 -3.86 18.89
C GLY A 82 1.09 -3.14 17.60
N VAL A 83 1.75 -2.03 17.29
CA VAL A 83 1.64 -1.31 16.03
C VAL A 83 2.23 -2.11 14.85
N PHE A 84 3.32 -2.85 15.06
CA PHE A 84 3.95 -3.75 14.09
C PHE A 84 3.34 -5.17 14.13
N GLY A 85 2.74 -5.62 15.22
CA GLY A 85 2.02 -6.90 15.22
C GLY A 85 0.83 -6.90 14.26
N CYS A 86 0.08 -5.79 14.21
CA CYS A 86 -1.19 -5.72 13.51
C CYS A 86 -1.15 -5.03 12.13
N ARG A 87 -0.03 -4.38 11.74
CA ARG A 87 0.08 -3.71 10.43
C ARG A 87 0.52 -4.66 9.31
N GLN A 88 1.39 -5.61 9.62
CA GLN A 88 1.95 -6.54 8.66
C GLN A 88 0.90 -7.52 8.13
N PRO A 89 0.01 -8.09 8.98
CA PRO A 89 -1.13 -8.88 8.50
C PRO A 89 -2.05 -8.08 7.58
N ARG A 90 -2.35 -6.81 7.91
CA ARG A 90 -3.16 -5.94 7.05
C ARG A 90 -2.51 -5.69 5.70
N SER A 91 -1.20 -5.46 5.67
CA SER A 91 -0.43 -5.32 4.43
C SER A 91 -0.42 -6.61 3.61
N ALA A 92 -0.34 -7.78 4.24
CA ALA A 92 -0.38 -9.07 3.55
C ALA A 92 -1.77 -9.34 2.93
N LEU A 93 -2.84 -9.11 3.71
CA LEU A 93 -4.22 -9.23 3.23
C LEU A 93 -4.50 -8.25 2.09
N PHE A 94 -3.99 -7.02 2.19
CA PHE A 94 -4.10 -6.06 1.09
C PHE A 94 -3.43 -6.58 -0.19
N ASN A 95 -2.19 -7.09 -0.10
CA ASN A 95 -1.51 -7.68 -1.24
C ASN A 95 -2.29 -8.88 -1.82
N GLN A 96 -2.90 -9.72 -0.98
CA GLN A 96 -3.74 -10.83 -1.43
C GLN A 96 -4.98 -10.37 -2.18
N ILE A 97 -5.71 -9.37 -1.64
CA ILE A 97 -6.90 -8.82 -2.30
C ILE A 97 -6.54 -8.21 -3.66
N VAL A 98 -5.43 -7.47 -3.74
CA VAL A 98 -4.95 -6.90 -5.00
C VAL A 98 -4.56 -8.00 -5.98
N ALA A 99 -3.88 -9.05 -5.53
CA ALA A 99 -3.49 -10.17 -6.37
C ALA A 99 -4.71 -10.93 -6.94
N GLU A 100 -5.75 -11.15 -6.14
CA GLU A 100 -7.01 -11.74 -6.62
C GLU A 100 -7.73 -10.80 -7.60
N ARG A 101 -7.68 -9.48 -7.38
CA ARG A 101 -8.29 -8.51 -8.30
C ARG A 101 -7.60 -8.48 -9.67
N LEU A 102 -6.28 -8.68 -9.71
CA LEU A 102 -5.51 -8.75 -10.96
C LEU A 102 -5.82 -9.98 -11.81
N LYS A 103 -6.41 -11.05 -11.23
CA LYS A 103 -6.82 -12.25 -11.98
C LYS A 103 -8.11 -12.05 -12.78
N LYS A 104 -8.86 -10.96 -12.54
CA LYS A 104 -10.07 -10.65 -13.30
C LYS A 104 -9.73 -10.20 -14.72
N ALA A 105 -10.65 -10.44 -15.65
CA ALA A 105 -10.48 -10.07 -17.06
C ALA A 105 -10.25 -8.56 -17.26
N ASP A 106 -10.92 -7.73 -16.46
CA ASP A 106 -10.66 -6.30 -16.37
C ASP A 106 -10.32 -5.91 -14.92
N VAL A 107 -9.08 -5.47 -14.73
CA VAL A 107 -8.52 -5.08 -13.43
C VAL A 107 -9.15 -3.78 -12.92
N ASN A 108 -9.41 -2.84 -13.84
CA ASN A 108 -9.88 -1.50 -13.52
C ASN A 108 -11.41 -1.38 -13.60
N GLN A 109 -12.11 -2.49 -13.81
CA GLN A 109 -13.56 -2.51 -13.75
C GLN A 109 -14.05 -2.16 -12.35
N VAL A 110 -14.88 -1.12 -12.27
CA VAL A 110 -15.58 -0.72 -11.03
C VAL A 110 -16.84 -1.55 -10.90
N VAL A 111 -16.98 -2.24 -9.78
CA VAL A 111 -18.17 -3.03 -9.43
C VAL A 111 -19.01 -2.32 -8.37
N ASP A 112 -20.29 -2.70 -8.26
CA ASP A 112 -21.14 -2.19 -7.19
C ASP A 112 -20.56 -2.58 -5.81
N GLY A 113 -20.53 -1.63 -4.88
CA GLY A 113 -19.87 -1.77 -3.58
C GLY A 113 -18.38 -1.42 -3.54
N ASP A 114 -17.75 -1.05 -4.67
CA ASP A 114 -16.35 -0.62 -4.66
C ASP A 114 -16.14 0.71 -3.93
N ALA A 115 -15.08 0.78 -3.13
CA ALA A 115 -14.61 2.02 -2.51
C ALA A 115 -13.64 2.76 -3.45
N LEU A 116 -14.09 3.89 -4.00
CA LEU A 116 -13.30 4.73 -4.89
C LEU A 116 -12.65 5.87 -4.10
N GLN A 117 -11.32 5.97 -4.18
CA GLN A 117 -10.55 7.04 -3.53
C GLN A 117 -10.24 8.17 -4.51
N LEU A 118 -10.38 9.42 -4.06
CA LEU A 118 -10.00 10.59 -4.84
C LEU A 118 -8.48 10.69 -4.98
N ALA A 119 -8.00 10.95 -6.19
CA ALA A 119 -6.57 11.07 -6.47
C ALA A 119 -5.91 12.15 -5.58
N GLY A 120 -4.84 11.76 -4.89
CA GLY A 120 -4.03 12.66 -4.06
C GLY A 120 -4.66 13.06 -2.71
N ARG A 121 -5.81 12.50 -2.32
CA ARG A 121 -6.46 12.76 -1.03
C ARG A 121 -6.94 11.47 -0.36
N GLY A 122 -7.12 11.54 0.95
CA GLY A 122 -7.60 10.40 1.75
C GLY A 122 -9.09 10.07 1.59
N SER A 123 -9.88 10.98 1.01
CA SER A 123 -11.33 10.85 0.89
C SER A 123 -11.72 9.77 -0.12
N TRP A 124 -12.70 8.93 0.24
CA TRP A 124 -13.23 7.86 -0.57
C TRP A 124 -14.76 7.77 -0.44
N PHE A 125 -15.42 7.16 -1.43
CA PHE A 125 -16.86 6.92 -1.43
C PHE A 125 -17.19 5.55 -2.02
N VAL A 126 -18.33 4.99 -1.65
CA VAL A 126 -18.78 3.68 -2.16
C VAL A 126 -19.62 3.86 -3.41
N ARG A 127 -19.33 3.09 -4.46
CA ARG A 127 -20.18 3.00 -5.64
C ARG A 127 -21.45 2.23 -5.26
N ASN A 128 -22.61 2.89 -5.34
CA ASN A 128 -23.92 2.27 -5.17
C ASN A 128 -24.72 2.40 -6.48
N HIS A 129 -25.33 1.31 -6.98
CA HIS A 129 -26.19 1.33 -8.17
C HIS A 129 -27.49 2.14 -7.96
N ARG A 130 -27.92 2.30 -6.70
CA ARG A 130 -29.09 3.10 -6.30
C ARG A 130 -28.66 4.38 -5.58
N ARG A 131 -28.55 5.47 -6.34
CA ARG A 131 -28.93 6.85 -5.92
C ARG A 131 -28.68 7.83 -7.06
N THR A 132 -29.71 8.08 -7.85
CA THR A 132 -30.01 9.44 -8.30
C THR A 132 -30.28 10.28 -7.04
N GLY A 133 -29.30 11.09 -6.62
CA GLY A 133 -29.46 12.06 -5.55
C GLY A 133 -28.53 11.84 -4.35
N GLY A 134 -27.51 12.70 -4.25
CA GLY A 134 -26.76 12.93 -3.01
C GLY A 134 -25.49 12.11 -2.85
N ILE A 135 -24.35 12.73 -3.15
CA ILE A 135 -23.02 12.25 -2.76
C ILE A 135 -22.94 12.36 -1.22
N THR A 136 -23.10 11.26 -0.50
CA THR A 136 -22.78 11.23 0.93
C THR A 136 -21.29 10.87 1.08
N ALA A 137 -20.46 11.88 1.33
CA ALA A 137 -19.07 11.68 1.70
C ALA A 137 -19.00 11.22 3.17
N SER A 138 -18.48 10.01 3.41
CA SER A 138 -18.09 9.56 4.75
C SER A 138 -16.79 10.25 5.16
N ARG A 139 -16.79 10.88 6.35
CA ARG A 139 -15.66 11.57 6.98
C ARG A 139 -14.55 10.61 7.39
#